data_AF-A0A5N0UXC2-F1
#
_entry.id   AF-A0A5N0UXC2-F1
#
_cell.length_a   1.000
_cell.length_b   1.000
_cell.length_c   1.000
_cell.angle_alpha   90.00
_cell.angle_beta   90.00
_cell.angle_gamma   90.00
#
_symmetry.space_group_name_H-M   'P 1'
#
loop_
_entity.id
_entity.type
_entity.pdbx_description
1 polymer ?
#
loop_
_entity_poly.entity_id
_entity_poly.type
_entity_poly.pdbx_seq_one_letter_code
_entity_poly.pdbx_strand_id
1 'polypeptide(L)' 'MGVSGVANPGIRVDRELCTGHGRCYAAAPEIFEPDDEGFAVVVGTADDDGGRAALSAAERNCPEHAVEVFTGERLEGEQQ' A
#
# COMPACT_ATOMS: atom_id res chain seq x y z
N MET A 1 15.36 25.93 -4.41
CA MET A 1 14.17 25.09 -4.57
C MET A 1 14.34 23.87 -3.66
N GLY A 2 13.62 23.83 -2.53
CA GLY A 2 13.73 22.74 -1.55
C GLY A 2 12.74 21.62 -1.88
N VAL A 3 13.24 20.39 -1.96
CA VAL A 3 12.39 19.20 -1.86
C VAL A 3 12.03 19.08 -0.37
N SER A 4 10.87 19.62 0.00
CA SER A 4 10.25 19.34 1.30
C SER A 4 10.06 17.84 1.41
N GLY A 5 10.62 17.23 2.45
CA GLY A 5 10.55 15.80 2.68
C GLY A 5 9.12 15.28 2.56
N VAL A 6 8.87 14.52 1.50
CA VAL A 6 7.65 13.72 1.38
C VAL A 6 7.77 12.61 2.41
N ALA A 7 6.93 12.65 3.43
CA ALA A 7 6.66 11.50 4.26
C ALA A 7 6.09 10.40 3.34
N ASN A 8 6.86 9.35 3.13
CA ASN A 8 6.49 8.26 2.25
C ASN A 8 5.44 7.40 2.96
N PRO A 9 4.24 7.18 2.37
CA PRO A 9 3.25 6.32 3.01
C PRO A 9 3.75 4.87 3.04
N GLY A 10 3.77 4.26 4.22
CA GLY A 10 4.02 2.84 4.40
C GLY A 10 2.80 2.04 3.96
N ILE A 11 3.02 0.87 3.35
CA ILE A 11 1.99 0.02 2.77
C ILE A 11 2.14 -1.37 3.38
N ARG A 12 1.04 -1.96 3.86
CA ARG A 12 1.01 -3.32 4.38
C ARG A 12 -0.16 -4.08 3.76
N VAL A 13 0.06 -5.35 3.47
CA VAL A 13 -1.00 -6.27 3.07
C VAL A 13 -1.10 -7.38 4.12
N ASP A 14 -2.27 -7.52 4.70
CA ASP A 14 -2.60 -8.63 5.59
C ASP A 14 -2.97 -9.86 4.77
N ARG A 15 -2.13 -10.90 4.83
CA ARG A 15 -2.34 -12.14 4.06
C ARG A 15 -3.43 -13.03 4.64
N GLU A 16 -3.81 -12.85 5.90
CA GLU A 16 -4.88 -13.64 6.52
C GLU A 16 -6.25 -13.15 6.02
N LEU A 17 -6.37 -11.85 5.73
CA LEU A 17 -7.57 -11.24 5.15
C LEU A 17 -7.55 -11.23 3.61
N CYS A 18 -6.38 -11.18 2.99
CA CYS A 18 -6.28 -11.20 1.54
C CYS A 18 -6.79 -12.54 1.01
N THR A 19 -7.74 -12.50 0.08
CA THR A 19 -8.32 -13.69 -0.56
C THR A 19 -8.06 -13.74 -2.08
N GLY A 20 -7.15 -12.91 -2.57
CA GLY A 20 -6.75 -12.90 -3.99
C GLY A 20 -7.78 -12.29 -4.95
N HIS A 21 -8.62 -11.35 -4.49
CA HIS A 21 -9.60 -10.65 -5.34
C HIS A 21 -8.99 -9.82 -6.48
N GLY A 22 -7.70 -9.45 -6.35
CA GLY A 22 -6.96 -8.74 -7.38
C GLY A 22 -7.32 -7.29 -7.66
N ARG A 23 -8.09 -6.67 -6.77
CA ARG A 23 -8.54 -5.28 -6.96
C ARG A 23 -7.46 -4.25 -6.70
N CYS A 24 -6.50 -4.56 -5.82
CA CYS A 24 -5.39 -3.67 -5.50
C CYS A 24 -4.42 -3.51 -6.67
N TYR A 25 -3.92 -4.60 -7.26
CA TYR A 25 -3.04 -4.54 -8.44
C TYR A 25 -3.78 -4.15 -9.72
N ALA A 26 -5.11 -4.25 -9.78
CA ALA A 26 -5.88 -3.65 -10.87
C ALA A 26 -5.97 -2.12 -10.76
N ALA A 27 -6.03 -1.58 -9.54
CA ALA A 27 -6.07 -0.15 -9.28
C ALA A 27 -4.69 0.51 -9.26
N ALA A 28 -3.67 -0.23 -8.83
CA ALA A 28 -2.30 0.24 -8.63
C ALA A 28 -1.29 -0.86 -9.02
N PRO A 29 -1.16 -1.21 -10.31
CA PRO A 29 -0.25 -2.25 -10.80
C PRO A 29 1.22 -1.92 -10.61
N GLU A 30 1.55 -0.64 -10.43
CA GLU A 30 2.91 -0.18 -10.14
C GLU A 30 3.32 -0.38 -8.67
N ILE A 31 2.35 -0.65 -7.78
CA ILE A 31 2.56 -0.78 -6.33
C ILE A 31 2.30 -2.21 -5.86
N PHE A 32 1.28 -2.87 -6.40
CA PHE A 32 0.89 -4.22 -6.04
C PHE A 32 1.02 -5.16 -7.23
N GLU A 33 1.47 -6.38 -6.96
CA GLU A 33 1.45 -7.50 -7.90
C GLU A 33 0.81 -8.73 -7.24
N PRO A 34 0.18 -9.65 -8.01
CA PRO A 34 -0.18 -10.96 -7.51
C PRO A 34 1.05 -11.86 -7.35
N ASP A 35 1.11 -12.65 -6.29
CA ASP A 35 2.02 -13.79 -6.18
C ASP A 35 1.49 -15.03 -6.94
N ASP A 36 2.23 -16.14 -6.87
CA ASP A 36 1.88 -17.42 -7.51
C ASP A 36 0.54 -18.02 -7.02
N GLU A 37 0.11 -17.66 -5.81
CA GLU A 37 -1.16 -18.09 -5.23
C GLU A 37 -2.30 -17.06 -5.47
N GLY A 38 -1.97 -15.90 -6.06
CA GLY A 38 -2.89 -14.80 -6.36
C GLY A 38 -3.04 -13.79 -5.23
N PHE A 39 -2.25 -13.87 -4.15
CA PHE A 39 -2.28 -12.88 -3.07
C PHE A 39 -1.56 -11.61 -3.48
N ALA A 40 -2.05 -10.48 -2.99
CA ALA A 40 -1.44 -9.20 -3.26
C ALA A 40 -0.13 -9.04 -2.49
N VAL A 41 0.94 -8.70 -3.20
CA VAL A 41 2.24 -8.35 -2.64
C VAL A 41 2.62 -6.93 -3.04
N VAL A 42 3.27 -6.20 -2.13
CA VAL A 42 3.76 -4.84 -2.37
C VAL A 42 5.11 -4.92 -3.06
N VAL A 43 5.23 -4.36 -4.26
CA VAL A 43 6.44 -4.38 -5.09
C VAL A 43 7.00 -2.99 -5.36
N GLY A 44 6.20 -1.94 -5.11
CA GLY A 44 6.57 -0.54 -5.35
C GLY A 44 6.25 0.37 -4.17
N THR A 45 6.55 1.65 -4.34
CA THR A 45 6.25 2.72 -3.38
C THR A 45 5.35 3.77 -4.01
N ALA A 46 4.75 4.62 -3.19
CA ALA A 46 3.88 5.71 -3.62
C ALA A 46 4.39 7.07 -3.14
N ASP A 47 5.60 7.39 -3.58
CA ASP A 47 6.24 8.67 -3.29
C ASP A 47 5.56 9.85 -4.02
N ASP A 48 4.93 9.58 -5.17
CA ASP A 48 4.27 10.58 -6.00
C ASP A 48 2.76 10.71 -5.71
N ASP A 49 2.20 11.87 -6.07
CA ASP A 49 0.78 12.17 -5.88
C ASP A 49 -0.16 11.17 -6.57
N GLY A 50 0.24 10.70 -7.76
CA GLY A 50 -0.46 9.65 -8.50
C GLY A 50 -0.49 8.31 -7.76
N GLY A 51 0.65 7.91 -7.18
CA GLY A 51 0.75 6.68 -6.39
C GLY A 51 -0.11 6.73 -5.13
N ARG A 52 -0.20 7.89 -4.47
CA ARG A 52 -1.07 8.07 -3.29
C ARG A 52 -2.55 7.92 -3.63
N ALA A 53 -2.98 8.49 -4.76
CA ALA A 53 -4.35 8.30 -5.25
C ALA A 53 -4.64 6.83 -5.60
N ALA A 54 -3.68 6.16 -6.24
CA ALA A 54 -3.78 4.74 -6.60
C ALA A 54 -3.84 3.84 -5.35
N LEU A 55 -3.03 4.10 -4.32
CA LEU A 55 -3.08 3.45 -3.01
C LEU A 55 -4.44 3.60 -2.33
N SER A 56 -4.94 4.82 -2.27
CA SER A 56 -6.24 5.10 -1.65
C SER A 56 -7.38 4.44 -2.43
N ALA A 57 -7.24 4.28 -3.75
CA ALA A 57 -8.16 3.50 -4.54
C ALA A 57 -8.02 1.99 -4.26
N ALA A 58 -6.80 1.45 -4.15
CA ALA A 58 -6.56 0.04 -3.87
C ALA A 58 -7.12 -0.38 -2.49
N GLU A 59 -6.90 0.45 -1.46
CA GLU A 59 -7.44 0.26 -0.11
C GLU A 59 -8.98 0.24 -0.12
N ARG A 60 -9.61 1.27 -0.71
CA ARG A 60 -11.08 1.35 -0.80
C ARG A 60 -11.73 0.28 -1.67
N ASN A 61 -11.00 -0.26 -2.64
CA ASN A 61 -11.52 -1.33 -3.50
C ASN A 61 -11.35 -2.72 -2.89
N CYS A 62 -10.59 -2.88 -1.80
CA CYS A 62 -10.40 -4.17 -1.15
C CYS A 62 -11.65 -4.54 -0.32
N PRO A 63 -12.41 -5.58 -0.71
CA PRO A 63 -13.62 -5.97 0.02
C PRO A 63 -13.32 -6.54 1.41
N GLU A 64 -12.14 -7.15 1.57
CA GLU A 64 -11.70 -7.76 2.83
C GLU A 64 -10.88 -6.80 3.70
N HIS A 65 -10.70 -5.55 3.28
CA HIS A 65 -9.89 -4.56 4.00
C HIS A 65 -8.47 -5.05 4.32
N ALA A 66 -7.89 -5.88 3.45
CA ALA A 66 -6.57 -6.47 3.64
C ALA A 66 -5.40 -5.50 3.35
N VAL A 67 -5.66 -4.34 2.76
CA VAL A 67 -4.62 -3.35 2.40
C VAL A 67 -4.66 -2.21 3.42
N GLU A 68 -3.56 -2.00 4.14
CA GLU A 68 -3.39 -0.91 5.10
C GLU A 68 -2.37 0.11 4.58
N VAL A 69 -2.72 1.39 4.69
CA VAL A 69 -1.88 2.51 4.27
C VAL A 69 -1.58 3.40 5.48
N PHE A 70 -0.30 3.57 5.79
CA PHE A 70 0.16 4.36 6.92
C PHE A 70 0.88 5.61 6.40
N THR A 71 0.31 6.79 6.60
CA THR A 71 1.06 8.05 6.42
C THR A 71 2.01 8.21 7.60
N GLY A 72 3.27 7.82 7.42
CA GLY A 72 4.26 7.90 8.50
C GLY A 72 4.57 9.34 8.88
N GLU A 73 4.08 9.81 10.02
CA GLU A 73 4.98 10.42 10.99
C GLU A 73 5.60 9.25 11.76
N ARG A 74 6.93 9.23 11.90
CA ARG A 74 7.67 8.14 12.55
C ARG A 74 6.97 7.71 13.85
N LEU A 75 6.60 6.45 13.96
CA LEU A 75 6.38 5.82 15.26
C LEU A 75 7.75 5.62 15.90
N GLU A 76 8.24 6.66 16.56
CA GLU A 76 9.28 6.55 17.57
C GLU A 76 8.58 6.08 18.85
N GLY A 77 8.30 4.77 18.92
CA GLY A 77 7.62 4.15 20.04
C GLY A 77 8.13 2.73 20.24
N GLU A 78 8.81 2.53 21.37
CA GLU A 78 9.29 1.25 21.91
C GLU A 78 10.51 0.60 21.25
N GLN A 79 11.65 1.26 21.43
CA GLN A 79 12.89 0.54 21.69
C GLN A 79 12.99 0.36 23.21
N GLN A 80 12.88 -0.89 23.66
CA GLN A 80 12.94 -1.32 25.06
C GLN A 80 14.39 -1.33 25.56
#